data_AF-A0AAW9JR26-F1
#
_entry.id   AF-A0AAW9JR26-F1
#
_cell.length_a   1.000
_cell.length_b   1.000
_cell.length_c   1.000
_cell.angle_alpha   90.00
_cell.angle_beta   90.00
_cell.angle_gamma   90.00
#
_symmetry.space_group_name_H-M   'P 1'
#
loop_
_entity.id
_entity.type
_entity.pdbx_description
1 polymer ?
#
loop_
_entity_poly.entity_id
_entity_poly.type
_entity_poly.pdbx_seq_one_letter_code
_entity_poly.pdbx_strand_id
1 'polypeptide(L)' 'MELRSEDLTVQVGDFTFNHRAAGILIQEAAILLEYYEKEDYWVLPGGRVKVGEDSKIG' A
#
# COMPACT_ATOMS: atom_id res chain seq x y z
N MET A 1 0.19 27.21 0.95
CA MET A 1 1.01 26.19 1.64
C MET A 1 0.61 24.86 1.05
N GLU A 2 1.39 24.36 0.10
CA GLU A 2 1.16 23.07 -0.54
C GLU A 2 1.59 22.01 0.48
N LEU A 3 0.62 21.29 1.06
CA LEU A 3 0.92 20.15 1.91
C LEU A 3 1.54 19.09 1.01
N ARG A 4 2.87 18.91 1.10
CA ARG A 4 3.48 17.67 0.61
C ARG A 4 2.79 16.54 1.36
N SER A 5 2.03 15.71 0.64
CA SER A 5 1.33 14.58 1.23
C SER A 5 2.36 13.49 1.53
N GLU A 6 2.95 13.54 2.72
CA GLU A 6 3.86 12.50 3.21
C GLU A 6 3.11 11.18 3.39
N ASP A 7 3.79 10.06 3.18
CA ASP A 7 3.27 8.73 3.53
C ASP A 7 3.02 8.67 5.05
N LEU A 8 1.90 8.06 5.48
CA LEU A 8 1.56 7.84 6.88
C LEU A 8 2.47 6.75 7.46
N THR A 9 3.68 7.18 7.81
CA THR A 9 4.72 6.39 8.44
C THR A 9 5.08 7.01 9.78
N VAL A 10 5.07 6.21 10.84
CA VAL A 10 5.39 6.66 12.20
C VAL A 10 6.57 5.86 12.73
N GLN A 11 7.62 6.55 13.16
CA GLN A 11 8.77 5.93 13.82
C GLN A 11 8.60 6.04 15.34
N VAL A 12 8.75 4.92 16.05
CA VAL A 12 8.65 4.83 17.51
C VAL A 12 9.88 4.10 18.04
N GLY A 13 10.89 4.88 18.47
CA GLY A 13 12.21 4.33 18.78
C GLY A 13 12.81 3.64 17.55
N ASP A 14 13.14 2.36 17.69
CA ASP A 14 13.70 1.55 16.60
C ASP A 14 12.62 0.90 15.70
N PHE A 15 11.34 1.16 15.95
CA PHE A 15 10.24 0.58 15.18
C PHE A 15 9.69 1.57 14.15
N THR A 16 9.31 1.04 12.99
CA THR A 16 8.62 1.80 11.94
C THR A 16 7.26 1.18 11.66
N PHE A 17 6.19 1.93 11.93
CA PHE A 17 4.84 1.61 11.51
C PHE A 17 4.56 2.25 10.15
N ASN A 18 4.12 1.46 9.16
CA ASN A 18 3.67 1.94 7.86
C ASN A 18 2.19 1.64 7.69
N HIS A 19 1.36 2.66 7.47
CA HIS A 19 -0.04 2.43 7.08
C HIS A 19 -0.12 2.12 5.58
N ARG A 20 -0.69 0.95 5.23
CA ARG A 20 -0.77 0.47 3.85
C ARG A 20 -2.18 0.06 3.49
N ALA A 21 -2.54 0.28 2.24
CA ALA A 21 -3.75 -0.23 1.62
C ALA A 21 -3.37 -1.06 0.39
N ALA A 22 -4.09 -2.15 0.16
CA ALA A 22 -3.93 -3.01 -1.01
C ALA A 22 -5.29 -3.30 -1.62
N GLY A 23 -5.35 -3.30 -2.96
CA GLY A 23 -6.54 -3.66 -3.71
C GLY A 23 -6.60 -5.16 -3.95
N ILE A 24 -7.77 -5.76 -3.75
CA ILE A 24 -8.04 -7.13 -4.17
C ILE A 24 -9.02 -7.07 -5.33
N LEU A 25 -8.50 -7.16 -6.56
CA LEU A 25 -9.35 -7.22 -7.76
C LEU A 25 -9.76 -8.67 -8.00
N ILE A 26 -11.07 -8.92 -8.02
CA ILE A 26 -11.66 -10.23 -8.28
C ILE A 26 -12.45 -10.15 -9.59
N GLN A 27 -12.12 -11.00 -10.55
CA GLN A 27 -12.83 -11.12 -11.82
C GLN A 27 -12.91 -12.59 -12.22
N GLU A 28 -14.09 -13.09 -12.57
CA GLU A 28 -14.29 -14.47 -13.07
C GLU A 28 -13.66 -15.54 -12.17
N ALA A 29 -13.75 -15.36 -10.84
CA ALA A 29 -13.13 -16.23 -9.82
C ALA A 29 -11.59 -16.25 -9.81
N ALA A 30 -10.93 -15.30 -10.48
CA ALA A 30 -9.49 -15.04 -10.38
C ALA A 30 -9.20 -13.77 -9.56
N ILE A 31 -8.00 -13.71 -8.97
CA ILE A 31 -7.46 -12.54 -8.26
C ILE A 31 -6.25 -12.00 -9.04
N LEU A 32 -6.19 -10.67 -9.21
CA LEU A 32 -5.00 -10.01 -9.76
C LEU A 32 -3.86 -9.99 -8.74
N LEU A 33 -2.68 -10.44 -9.17
CA LEU A 33 -1.45 -10.40 -8.39
C LEU A 33 -0.31 -9.83 -9.25
N GLU A 34 0.63 -9.16 -8.61
CA GLU A 34 1.88 -8.70 -9.21
C GLU A 34 2.99 -9.71 -8.92
N TYR A 35 3.85 -9.94 -9.90
CA TYR A 35 5.07 -10.74 -9.75
C TYR A 35 6.27 -9.93 -10.24
N TYR A 36 7.34 -9.98 -9.46
CA TYR A 36 8.59 -9.33 -9.76
C TYR A 36 9.64 -10.42 -9.97
N GLU A 37 10.39 -10.39 -11.08
CA GLU A 37 11.35 -11.46 -11.42
C GLU A 37 12.40 -11.75 -10.34
N LYS A 38 12.62 -10.80 -9.43
CA LYS A 38 13.59 -10.88 -8.33
C LYS A 38 13.01 -11.47 -7.04
N GLU A 39 11.70 -11.66 -6.97
CA GLU A 39 11.00 -12.17 -5.79
C GLU A 39 10.41 -13.55 -6.12
N ASP A 40 10.43 -14.49 -5.18
CA ASP A 40 9.88 -15.84 -5.35
C ASP A 40 8.41 -15.93 -4.88
N TYR A 41 7.75 -14.79 -4.69
CA TYR A 41 6.37 -14.68 -4.25
C TYR A 41 5.58 -13.65 -5.07
N TRP A 42 4.26 -13.84 -5.08
CA TRP A 42 3.30 -12.91 -5.68
C TRP A 42 2.78 -11.94 -4.62
N VAL A 43 2.47 -10.70 -5.02
CA VAL A 43 1.96 -9.67 -4.11
C VAL A 43 0.64 -9.07 -4.60
N LEU A 44 -0.16 -8.56 -3.66
CA LEU A 44 -1.32 -7.74 -4.00
C LEU A 44 -0.85 -6.34 -4.44
N PRO A 45 -1.48 -5.74 -5.47
CA PRO A 45 -1.23 -4.35 -5.83
C PRO A 45 -1.62 -3.42 -4.67
N GLY A 46 -0.75 -2.47 -4.31
CA GLY A 46 -1.00 -1.58 -3.18
C GLY A 46 0.16 -0.66 -2.83
N GLY A 47 -0.05 0.19 -1.82
CA GLY A 47 0.88 1.26 -1.48
C GLY A 47 0.77 1.73 -0.04
N ARG A 48 1.63 2.69 0.32
CA ARG A 48 1.46 3.45 1.57
C ARG A 48 0.34 4.45 1.38
N VAL A 49 -0.44 4.64 2.43
CA VAL A 49 -1.49 5.66 2.49
C VAL A 49 -0.84 6.96 2.97
N LYS A 50 -1.22 8.09 2.38
CA LYS A 50 -0.73 9.42 2.76
C LYS A 50 -1.47 9.98 3.97
N VAL A 51 -0.84 10.92 4.66
CA VAL A 51 -1.49 11.62 5.77
C VAL A 51 -2.73 12.38 5.27
N GLY A 52 -3.89 12.03 5.84
CA GLY A 52 -5.18 12.64 5.48
C GLY A 52 -5.86 12.04 4.25
N GLU A 53 -5.27 11.03 3.61
CA GLU A 53 -5.89 10.27 2.53
C GLU A 53 -6.94 9.27 3.06
N ASP A 54 -8.06 9.13 2.35
CA ASP A 54 -9.03 8.08 2.64
C ASP A 54 -8.59 6.78 1.98
N SER A 55 -8.34 5.76 2.81
CA SER A 55 -8.03 4.40 2.37
C SER A 55 -9.08 3.73 1.46
N LYS A 56 -10.29 4.30 1.33
CA LYS A 56 -11.37 3.78 0.48
C LYS A 56 -11.39 4.37 -0.92
N ILE A 57 -10.75 5.52 -1.12
CA ILE A 57 -10.78 6.28 -2.39
C ILE A 57 -9.33 6.43 -2.85
N GLY A 58 -8.75 5.31 -3.29
CA GLY A 58 -7.47 5.23 -3.99
C GLY A 58 -7.67 4.83 -5.44
#